data_AF-A0AAW2JCY3-F1
#
_entry.id   AF-A0AAW2JCY3-F1
#
_cell.length_a   1.000
_cell.length_b   1.000
_cell.length_c   1.000
_cell.angle_alpha   90.00
_cell.angle_beta   90.00
_cell.angle_gamma   90.00
#
_symmetry.space_group_name_H-M   'P 1'
#
loop_
_entity.id
_entity.type
_entity.pdbx_description
1 polymer ?
#
loop_
_entity_poly.entity_id
_entity_poly.type
_entity_poly.pdbx_seq_one_letter_code
_entity_poly.pdbx_strand_id
1 'polypeptide(L)'
;MRSTLDSLISPSQNAFVPGRSIGDNILLAQELFSGYNQKHLPPRCALKVDLRKAYDTVEWDFLRAVLTLFGFPERFIMWIVECVTTPSFSVCLNGAPHGFFKGARGLRQGDPMSPFLFVLVMETLTLLIQQLIEQN
;
A
#
# COMPACT_ATOMS: atom_id res chain seq x y z
N MET A 1 -0.34 13.92 7.23
CA MET A 1 -0.42 12.70 6.42
C MET A 1 -1.34 12.88 5.22
N ARG A 2 -2.66 13.08 5.36
CA ARG A 2 -3.55 13.26 4.19
C ARG A 2 -3.13 14.36 3.23
N SER A 3 -2.73 15.53 3.76
CA SER A 3 -2.27 16.67 2.96
C SER A 3 -0.90 16.48 2.30
N THR A 4 -0.10 15.50 2.76
CA THR A 4 1.24 15.24 2.25
C THR A 4 1.28 14.05 1.30
N LEU A 5 0.23 13.22 1.25
CA LEU A 5 0.22 12.04 0.39
C LEU A 5 0.21 12.38 -1.08
N ASP A 6 -0.55 13.40 -1.50
CA ASP A 6 -0.67 13.71 -2.92
C ASP A 6 0.69 14.08 -3.56
N SER A 7 1.57 14.74 -2.79
CA SER A 7 2.94 15.07 -3.23
C SER A 7 3.93 13.89 -3.17
N LEU A 8 3.63 12.85 -2.38
CA LEU A 8 4.54 11.72 -2.16
C LEU A 8 4.18 10.50 -3.00
N ILE A 9 2.93 10.41 -3.47
CA ILE A 9 2.38 9.23 -4.14
C ILE A 9 2.24 9.50 -5.63
N SER A 10 2.83 8.63 -6.44
CA SER A 10 2.78 8.68 -7.90
C SER A 10 1.35 8.79 -8.44
N PRO A 11 1.12 9.53 -9.55
CA PRO A 11 -0.21 9.66 -10.17
C PRO A 11 -0.85 8.34 -10.59
N SER A 12 -0.08 7.25 -10.74
CA SER A 12 -0.62 5.92 -11.06
C SER A 12 -1.31 5.23 -9.88
N GLN A 13 -1.17 5.75 -8.66
CA GLN A 13 -1.75 5.19 -7.44
C GLN A 13 -2.93 6.03 -6.94
N ASN A 14 -4.15 5.64 -7.32
CA ASN A 14 -5.37 6.42 -7.01
C ASN A 14 -6.11 5.99 -5.74
N ALA A 15 -5.94 4.75 -5.30
CA ALA A 15 -6.68 4.24 -4.15
C ALA A 15 -6.27 4.96 -2.85
N PHE A 16 -7.25 5.36 -2.05
CA PHE A 16 -7.08 5.98 -0.73
C PHE A 16 -6.27 7.30 -0.71
N VAL A 17 -6.03 7.92 -1.86
CA VAL A 17 -5.46 9.28 -1.93
C VAL A 17 -6.61 10.28 -2.08
N PRO A 18 -6.73 11.27 -1.18
CA PRO A 18 -7.79 12.29 -1.27
C PRO A 18 -7.76 13.01 -2.62
N GLY A 19 -8.93 13.16 -3.24
CA GLY A 19 -9.07 13.85 -4.53
C GLY A 19 -8.84 12.99 -5.77
N ARG A 20 -8.44 11.72 -5.63
CA ARG A 20 -8.26 10.78 -6.75
C ARG A 20 -9.46 9.85 -6.91
N SER A 21 -9.80 9.49 -8.15
CA SER A 21 -10.92 8.62 -8.47
C SER A 21 -10.46 7.25 -8.95
N ILE A 22 -11.20 6.21 -8.58
CA ILE A 22 -11.00 4.87 -9.17
C ILE A 22 -11.39 4.84 -10.66
N GLY A 23 -12.24 5.77 -11.11
CA GLY A 23 -12.64 5.90 -12.51
C GLY A 23 -11.44 6.19 -13.42
N ASP A 24 -10.48 6.99 -12.96
CA ASP A 24 -9.29 7.33 -13.74
C ASP A 24 -8.43 6.08 -14.04
N ASN A 25 -8.32 5.15 -13.08
CA ASN A 25 -7.64 3.87 -13.28
C ASN A 25 -8.36 2.98 -14.30
N ILE A 26 -9.69 3.02 -14.33
CA ILE A 26 -10.49 2.27 -15.29
C ILE A 26 -10.27 2.81 -16.71
N LEU A 27 -10.31 4.13 -16.87
CA LEU A 27 -10.04 4.79 -18.15
C LEU A 27 -8.62 4.52 -18.64
N LEU A 28 -7.62 4.68 -17.76
CA LEU A 28 -6.22 4.40 -18.09
C LEU A 28 -6.04 2.94 -18.53
N ALA A 29 -6.66 1.98 -17.84
CA ALA A 29 -6.61 0.59 -18.25
C ALA A 29 -7.24 0.37 -19.64
N GLN A 30 -8.41 0.96 -19.90
CA GLN A 30 -9.06 0.86 -21.22
C GLN A 30 -8.16 1.40 -22.34
N GLU A 31 -7.49 2.52 -22.13
CA GLU A 31 -6.54 3.09 -23.09
C GLU A 31 -5.32 2.19 -23.29
N LEU A 32 -4.71 1.68 -22.21
CA LEU A 32 -3.54 0.79 -22.27
C LEU A 32 -3.86 -0.54 -23.00
N PHE A 33 -5.07 -1.06 -22.84
CA PHE A 33 -5.54 -2.27 -23.54
C PHE A 33 -6.14 -1.99 -24.92
N SER A 34 -6.25 -0.73 -25.33
CA SER A 34 -6.71 -0.39 -26.66
C SER A 34 -5.74 -0.92 -27.72
N GLY A 35 -6.28 -1.65 -28.69
CA GLY A 35 -5.48 -2.27 -29.74
C GLY A 35 -4.60 -3.44 -29.28
N TYR A 36 -4.72 -3.92 -28.04
CA TYR A 36 -3.86 -4.99 -27.50
C TYR A 36 -3.91 -6.29 -28.33
N ASN A 37 -5.05 -6.59 -28.97
CA ASN A 37 -5.22 -7.76 -29.82
C ASN A 37 -4.80 -7.55 -31.29
N GLN A 38 -4.28 -6.37 -31.65
CA GLN A 38 -3.91 -6.06 -33.03
C GLN A 38 -2.55 -6.66 -33.38
N LYS A 39 -2.55 -7.62 -34.31
CA LYS A 39 -1.35 -8.39 -34.71
C LYS A 39 -0.25 -7.57 -35.39
N HIS A 40 -0.55 -6.36 -35.85
CA HIS A 40 0.41 -5.48 -36.54
C HIS A 40 1.16 -4.54 -35.57
N LEU A 41 0.78 -4.53 -34.28
CA LEU A 41 1.48 -3.76 -33.26
C LEU A 41 2.61 -4.58 -32.63
N PRO A 42 3.60 -3.93 -32.00
CA PRO A 42 4.66 -4.62 -31.27
C PRO A 42 4.09 -5.57 -30.20
N PRO A 43 4.75 -6.69 -29.89
CA PRO A 43 4.34 -7.59 -28.81
C PRO A 43 4.19 -6.83 -27.49
N ARG A 44 3.12 -7.13 -26.75
CA ARG A 44 2.82 -6.52 -25.43
C ARG A 44 2.52 -7.63 -24.44
N CYS A 45 2.80 -7.36 -23.16
CA CYS A 45 2.44 -8.22 -22.03
C CYS A 45 1.78 -7.34 -20.96
N ALA A 46 0.82 -7.91 -20.24
CA ALA A 46 0.16 -7.26 -19.12
C ALA A 46 0.31 -8.17 -17.90
N LEU A 47 0.77 -7.59 -16.79
CA LEU A 47 0.95 -8.28 -15.53
C LEU A 47 -0.09 -7.79 -14.53
N LYS A 48 -0.86 -8.72 -13.97
CA LYS A 48 -1.75 -8.45 -12.84
C LYS A 48 -1.18 -9.12 -11.60
N VAL A 49 -0.88 -8.32 -10.58
CA VAL A 49 -0.36 -8.79 -9.29
C VAL A 49 -1.42 -8.54 -8.23
N ASP A 50 -1.69 -9.56 -7.41
CA ASP A 50 -2.59 -9.46 -6.25
C ASP A 50 -1.83 -9.90 -4.99
N LEU A 51 -1.98 -9.13 -3.91
CA LEU A 51 -1.25 -9.34 -2.67
C LEU A 51 -2.09 -10.11 -1.68
N ARG A 52 -1.68 -11.35 -1.40
CA ARG A 52 -2.33 -12.20 -0.39
C ARG A 52 -2.25 -11.53 0.98
N LYS A 53 -3.42 -11.28 1.60
CA LYS A 53 -3.54 -10.69 2.93
C LYS A 53 -2.75 -9.37 3.06
N ALA A 54 -2.91 -8.47 2.09
CA ALA A 54 -2.08 -7.28 1.92
C ALA A 54 -1.83 -6.46 3.19
N TYR A 55 -2.86 -6.29 4.04
CA TYR A 55 -2.72 -5.58 5.31
C TYR A 55 -1.99 -6.42 6.37
N ASP A 56 -2.29 -7.72 6.47
CA ASP A 56 -1.74 -8.60 7.51
C ASP A 56 -0.28 -9.01 7.25
N THR A 57 0.26 -8.72 6.07
CA THR A 57 1.60 -9.13 5.65
C THR A 57 2.63 -8.00 5.68
N VAL A 58 2.23 -6.75 5.93
CA VAL A 58 3.14 -5.61 6.08
C VAL A 58 4.07 -5.83 7.27
N GLU A 59 5.37 -5.90 7.01
CA GLU A 59 6.40 -6.02 8.04
C GLU A 59 6.65 -4.65 8.69
N TRP A 60 6.81 -4.60 10.02
CA TRP A 60 6.85 -3.36 10.80
C TRP A 60 8.19 -2.63 10.68
N ASP A 61 9.32 -3.35 10.61
CA ASP A 61 10.62 -2.73 10.36
C ASP A 61 10.67 -2.13 8.95
N PHE A 62 10.07 -2.80 7.97
CA PHE A 62 9.88 -2.26 6.62
C PHE A 62 9.02 -0.98 6.66
N LEU A 63 7.87 -1.00 7.34
CA LEU A 63 7.04 0.19 7.49
C LEU A 63 7.82 1.36 8.11
N ARG A 64 8.62 1.10 9.15
CA ARG A 64 9.49 2.11 9.76
C ARG A 64 10.51 2.67 8.77
N ALA A 65 11.15 1.81 7.99
CA ALA A 65 12.10 2.22 6.95
C ALA A 65 11.42 3.08 5.88
N VAL A 66 10.21 2.72 5.45
CA VAL A 66 9.41 3.50 4.49
C VAL A 66 9.10 4.89 5.04
N LEU A 67 8.61 4.99 6.27
CA LEU A 67 8.30 6.30 6.87
C LEU A 67 9.55 7.18 7.03
N THR A 68 10.70 6.55 7.33
CA THR A 68 11.99 7.23 7.40
C THR A 68 12.42 7.74 6.02
N LEU A 69 12.30 6.91 4.98
CA LEU A 69 12.61 7.26 3.59
C LEU A 69 11.80 8.46 3.11
N PHE A 70 10.50 8.51 3.43
CA PHE A 70 9.62 9.62 3.09
C PHE A 70 9.79 10.87 3.99
N GLY A 71 10.76 10.87 4.91
CA GLY A 71 11.13 12.03 5.70
C GLY A 71 10.13 12.39 6.81
N PHE A 72 9.33 11.44 7.29
CA PHE A 72 8.44 11.70 8.42
C PHE A 72 9.24 11.97 9.71
N PRO A 73 8.79 12.87 10.60
CA PRO A 73 9.50 13.16 11.85
C PRO A 73 9.60 11.91 12.75
N GLU A 74 10.77 11.66 13.35
CA GLU A 74 11.02 10.46 14.17
C GLU A 74 9.95 10.24 15.25
N ARG A 75 9.51 11.31 15.92
CA ARG A 75 8.44 11.23 16.93
C ARG A 75 7.13 10.67 16.36
N PHE A 76 6.77 11.05 15.14
CA PHE A 76 5.59 10.53 14.46
C PHE A 76 5.78 9.07 14.09
N ILE A 77 6.97 8.70 13.60
CA ILE A 77 7.31 7.30 13.28
C ILE A 77 7.18 6.43 14.54
N MET A 78 7.72 6.87 15.67
CA MET A 78 7.61 6.16 16.95
C MET A 78 6.15 5.93 17.35
N TRP A 79 5.27 6.93 17.19
CA TRP A 79 3.85 6.76 17.48
C TRP A 79 3.17 5.72 16.57
N ILE A 80 3.49 5.73 15.27
CA ILE A 80 2.94 4.73 14.35
C ILE A 80 3.43 3.34 14.70
N VAL A 81 4.73 3.18 14.98
CA VAL A 81 5.34 1.89 15.39
C VAL A 81 4.68 1.38 16.67
N GLU A 82 4.48 2.23 17.67
CA GLU A 82 3.78 1.86 18.90
C GLU A 82 2.34 1.41 18.62
N CYS A 83 1.60 2.15 17.77
CA CYS A 83 0.22 1.83 17.39
C CYS A 83 0.10 0.47 16.68
N VAL A 84 1.07 0.07 15.85
CA VAL A 84 0.99 -1.19 15.11
C VAL A 84 1.54 -2.39 15.89
N THR A 85 2.49 -2.18 16.81
CA THR A 85 3.19 -3.27 17.52
C THR A 85 2.56 -3.68 18.86
N THR A 86 1.86 -2.76 19.53
CA THR A 86 1.22 -3.00 20.83
C THR A 86 -0.09 -3.77 20.82
N PRO A 87 -0.92 -3.78 19.76
CA PRO A 87 -2.20 -4.49 19.78
C PRO A 87 -2.05 -5.99 20.10
N SER A 88 -2.91 -6.47 20.99
CA SER A 88 -3.11 -7.90 21.27
C SER A 88 -4.43 -8.38 20.68
N PHE A 89 -4.44 -9.62 20.21
CA PHE A 89 -5.57 -10.28 19.59
C PHE A 89 -6.08 -11.41 20.49
N SER A 90 -7.36 -11.72 20.41
CA SER A 90 -8.00 -12.87 21.06
C SER A 90 -8.83 -13.64 20.04
N VAL A 91 -9.09 -14.92 20.31
CA VAL A 91 -9.96 -15.73 19.45
C VAL A 91 -11.37 -15.68 20.02
N CYS A 92 -12.34 -15.23 19.23
CA CYS A 92 -13.75 -15.26 19.65
C CYS A 92 -14.33 -16.68 19.44
N LEU A 93 -14.66 -17.37 20.54
CA LEU A 93 -15.33 -18.68 20.53
C LEU A 93 -16.68 -18.52 21.21
N ASN A 94 -17.76 -18.90 20.52
CA ASN A 94 -19.14 -18.77 21.01
C ASN A 94 -19.50 -17.37 21.53
N GLY A 95 -18.97 -16.32 20.89
CA GLY A 95 -19.24 -14.92 21.27
C GLY A 95 -18.40 -14.39 22.43
N ALA A 96 -17.52 -15.20 23.03
CA ALA A 96 -16.61 -14.77 24.08
C ALA A 96 -15.14 -14.79 23.62
N PRO A 97 -14.30 -13.80 24.01
CA PRO A 97 -12.88 -13.79 23.70
C PRO A 97 -12.14 -14.85 24.53
N HIS A 98 -11.25 -15.60 23.89
CA HIS A 98 -10.44 -16.65 24.49
C HIS A 98 -8.96 -16.45 24.17
N GLY A 99 -8.16 -16.39 25.23
CA GLY A 99 -6.72 -16.18 25.15
C GLY A 99 -6.33 -14.81 24.61
N PHE A 100 -5.04 -14.49 24.74
CA PHE A 100 -4.45 -13.31 24.13
C PHE A 100 -3.12 -13.67 23.49
N PHE A 101 -2.88 -13.12 22.31
CA PHE A 101 -1.60 -13.24 21.60
C PHE A 101 -1.25 -11.90 20.97
N LYS A 102 0.05 -11.62 20.85
CA LYS A 102 0.53 -10.39 20.21
C LYS A 102 0.53 -10.55 18.69
N GLY A 103 0.32 -9.44 17.98
CA GLY A 103 0.68 -9.38 16.57
C GLY A 103 2.19 -9.51 16.38
N ALA A 104 2.60 -9.94 15.19
CA ALA A 104 4.02 -9.95 14.80
C ALA A 104 4.29 -9.07 13.57
N ARG A 105 3.24 -8.73 12.83
CA ARG A 105 3.27 -7.90 11.62
C ARG A 105 1.85 -7.47 11.27
N GLY A 106 1.74 -6.59 10.29
CA GLY A 106 0.51 -6.19 9.65
C GLY A 106 -0.05 -4.86 10.14
N LEU A 107 -1.02 -4.37 9.38
CA LEU A 107 -1.80 -3.17 9.65
C LEU A 107 -3.23 -3.57 10.03
N ARG A 108 -3.82 -2.86 10.98
CA ARG A 108 -5.17 -3.18 11.47
C ARG A 108 -6.21 -2.82 10.42
N GLN A 109 -6.95 -3.80 9.92
CA GLN A 109 -8.11 -3.54 9.07
C GLN A 109 -9.21 -2.82 9.87
N GLY A 110 -9.83 -1.79 9.26
CA GLY A 110 -10.80 -0.93 9.93
C GLY A 110 -10.20 0.24 10.72
N ASP A 111 -8.87 0.31 10.86
CA ASP A 111 -8.19 1.51 11.36
C ASP A 111 -8.13 2.57 10.24
N PRO A 112 -8.61 3.81 10.49
CA PRO A 112 -8.54 4.90 9.51
C PRO A 112 -7.14 5.23 8.99
N MET A 113 -6.07 4.90 9.72
CA MET A 113 -4.69 5.16 9.32
C MET A 113 -4.09 4.08 8.43
N SER A 114 -4.52 2.83 8.58
CA SER A 114 -3.96 1.68 7.87
C SER A 114 -3.94 1.85 6.34
N PRO A 115 -5.00 2.38 5.67
CA PRO A 115 -4.95 2.56 4.23
C PRO A 115 -3.84 3.52 3.77
N PHE A 116 -3.57 4.58 4.52
CA PHE A 116 -2.53 5.55 4.17
C PHE A 116 -1.12 4.99 4.37
N LEU A 117 -0.93 4.20 5.43
CA LEU A 117 0.32 3.49 5.66
C LEU A 117 0.57 2.46 4.57
N PHE A 118 -0.47 1.72 4.16
CA PHE A 118 -0.39 0.75 3.07
C PHE A 118 -0.04 1.42 1.72
N VAL A 119 -0.65 2.57 1.43
CA VAL A 119 -0.35 3.37 0.22
C VAL A 119 1.13 3.77 0.18
N LEU A 120 1.71 4.24 1.29
CA LEU A 120 3.15 4.57 1.35
C LEU A 120 4.04 3.34 1.16
N VAL A 121 3.66 2.21 1.76
CA VAL A 121 4.36 0.93 1.58
C VAL A 121 4.36 0.54 0.09
N MET A 122 3.20 0.62 -0.57
CA MET A 122 3.09 0.28 -2.00
C MET A 122 3.81 1.27 -2.92
N GLU A 123 3.92 2.53 -2.53
CA GLU A 123 4.64 3.53 -3.33
C GLU A 123 6.11 3.15 -3.53
N THR A 124 6.71 2.47 -2.55
CA THR A 124 8.10 1.98 -2.71
C THR A 124 8.26 1.04 -3.90
N LEU A 125 7.26 0.21 -4.21
CA LEU A 125 7.27 -0.65 -5.39
C LEU A 125 7.22 0.18 -6.68
N THR A 126 6.39 1.22 -6.71
CA THR A 126 6.30 2.14 -7.84
C THR A 126 7.64 2.83 -8.10
N LEU A 127 8.28 3.37 -7.05
CA LEU A 127 9.58 4.03 -7.14
C LEU A 127 10.68 3.08 -7.63
N LEU A 128 10.70 1.83 -7.13
CA LEU A 128 11.66 0.82 -7.59
C LEU A 128 11.47 0.46 -9.07
N ILE A 129 10.22 0.32 -9.53
CA ILE A 129 9.94 0.06 -10.95
C ILE A 129 10.39 1.23 -11.81
N GLN A 130 10.10 2.47 -11.40
CA GLN A 130 10.53 3.67 -12.13
C GLN A 130 12.05 3.77 -12.22
N GLN A 131 12.76 3.54 -11.11
CA GLN A 131 14.21 3.55 -11.09
C GLN A 131 14.82 2.51 -12.05
N LEU A 132 14.23 1.31 -12.13
CA LEU A 132 14.69 0.27 -13.07
C LEU A 132 14.41 0.63 -14.54
N ILE A 133 13.32 1.35 -14.80
CA ILE A 133 13.00 1.82 -16.16
C ILE A 133 13.98 2.91 -16.59
N GLU A 134 14.31 3.85 -15.72
CA GLU A 134 15.23 4.97 -16.03
C GLU A 134 16.69 4.54 -16.22
N GLN A 135 17.08 3.39 -15.68
CA GLN A 135 18.43 2.83 -15.83
C GLN A 135 18.63 2.03 -17.13
N ASN A 136 17.58 1.81 -17.93
CA ASN A 136 17.63 1.12 -19.23
C ASN A 136 17.46 2.11 -20.39
#